data_AF-A0A2T2R4H0-F1
#
_entry.id   AF-A0A2T2R4H0-F1
#
_cell.length_a   1.000
_cell.length_b   1.000
_cell.length_c   1.000
_cell.angle_alpha   90.00
_cell.angle_beta   90.00
_cell.angle_gamma   90.00
#
_symmetry.space_group_name_H-M   'P 1'
#
loop_
_entity.id
_entity.type
_entity.pdbx_description
1 polymer ?
#
loop_
_entity_poly.entity_id
_entity_poly.type
_entity_poly.pdbx_seq_one_letter_code
_entity_poly.pdbx_strand_id
1 'polypeptide(L)'
;MTAAVTNTIKMTLPAAIAFFVGIGVTPVVTHYLYKYKAWKKESGNKEGLGDDNGTPIFNELHAEAEVNTPRMGGVVVIVGVFATTALFWGISYAITGGPSGKINFLS
;
A
#
# COMPACT_ATOMS: atom_id res chain seq x y z
N MET A 1 -13.72 -16.52 -29.37
CA MET A 1 -14.31 -15.62 -28.34
C MET A 1 -14.05 -16.06 -26.89
N THR A 2 -13.64 -17.31 -26.60
CA THR A 2 -13.43 -17.84 -25.24
C THR A 2 -12.08 -17.51 -24.59
N ALA A 3 -11.01 -17.36 -25.40
CA ALA A 3 -9.66 -17.09 -24.90
C ALA A 3 -9.52 -15.70 -24.25
N ALA A 4 -10.12 -14.66 -24.85
CA ALA A 4 -10.09 -13.31 -24.31
C ALA A 4 -10.75 -13.24 -22.93
N VAL A 5 -11.95 -13.80 -22.78
CA VAL A 5 -12.68 -13.86 -21.50
C VAL A 5 -11.86 -14.58 -20.43
N THR A 6 -11.23 -15.71 -20.78
CA THR A 6 -10.39 -16.48 -19.86
C THR A 6 -9.17 -15.68 -19.40
N ASN A 7 -8.53 -14.93 -20.30
CA ASN A 7 -7.37 -14.10 -19.95
C ASN A 7 -7.76 -12.92 -19.05
N THR A 8 -8.91 -12.28 -19.33
CA THR A 8 -9.44 -11.21 -18.48
C THR A 8 -9.70 -11.71 -17.06
N ILE A 9 -10.34 -12.88 -16.91
CA ILE A 9 -10.60 -13.46 -15.58
C ILE A 9 -9.29 -13.74 -14.83
N LYS A 10 -8.27 -14.27 -15.51
CA LYS A 10 -6.97 -14.57 -14.90
C LYS A 10 -6.22 -13.32 -14.41
N MET A 11 -6.46 -12.15 -15.01
CA MET A 11 -5.85 -10.89 -14.57
C MET A 11 -6.67 -10.22 -13.49
N THR A 12 -7.99 -10.16 -13.66
CA THR A 12 -8.89 -9.42 -12.75
C THR A 12 -9.10 -10.13 -11.43
N LEU A 13 -9.12 -11.47 -11.41
CA LEU A 13 -9.38 -12.22 -10.17
C LEU A 13 -8.26 -12.04 -9.13
N PRO A 14 -6.96 -12.23 -9.45
CA PRO A 14 -5.88 -11.92 -8.51
C PRO A 14 -5.83 -10.43 -8.12
N ALA A 15 -6.16 -9.53 -9.05
CA ALA A 15 -6.22 -8.09 -8.76
C ALA A 15 -7.33 -7.75 -7.74
N ALA A 16 -8.52 -8.34 -7.88
CA ALA A 16 -9.60 -8.16 -6.93
C ALA A 16 -9.24 -8.74 -5.55
N ILE A 17 -8.62 -9.93 -5.51
CA ILE A 17 -8.15 -10.54 -4.26
C ILE A 17 -7.12 -9.63 -3.58
N ALA A 18 -6.13 -9.12 -4.33
CA ALA A 18 -5.12 -8.20 -3.81
C ALA A 18 -5.73 -6.92 -3.23
N PHE A 19 -6.80 -6.39 -3.86
CA PHE A 19 -7.53 -5.23 -3.36
C PHE A 19 -8.17 -5.50 -1.99
N PHE A 20 -8.89 -6.62 -1.83
CA PHE A 20 -9.49 -6.98 -0.54
C PHE A 20 -8.46 -7.30 0.53
N VAL A 21 -7.35 -7.96 0.17
CA VAL A 21 -6.22 -8.18 1.08
C VAL A 21 -5.64 -6.84 1.54
N GLY A 22 -5.47 -5.88 0.62
CA GLY A 22 -5.01 -4.52 0.94
C GLY A 22 -5.92 -3.82 1.95
N ILE A 23 -7.25 -3.88 1.76
CA ILE A 23 -8.22 -3.35 2.73
C ILE A 23 -8.06 -4.03 4.10
N GLY A 24 -7.92 -5.36 4.14
CA GLY A 24 -7.74 -6.11 5.38
C GLY A 24 -6.43 -5.80 6.12
N VAL A 25 -5.36 -5.51 5.39
CA VAL A 25 -4.03 -5.15 5.93
C VAL A 25 -4.00 -3.68 6.42
N THR A 26 -4.80 -2.82 5.82
CA THR A 26 -4.86 -1.38 6.12
C THR A 26 -4.99 -1.04 7.60
N PRO A 27 -5.90 -1.62 8.41
CA PRO A 27 -6.00 -1.29 9.83
C PRO A 27 -4.73 -1.64 10.62
N VAL A 28 -4.07 -2.75 10.29
CA VAL A 28 -2.82 -3.16 10.95
C VAL A 28 -1.69 -2.19 10.63
N VAL A 29 -1.50 -1.88 9.34
CA VAL A 29 -0.45 -0.95 8.91
C VAL A 29 -0.70 0.44 9.47
N THR A 30 -1.94 0.93 9.36
CA THR A 30 -2.33 2.25 9.86
C THR A 30 -2.12 2.37 11.37
N HIS A 31 -2.45 1.34 12.15
CA HIS A 31 -2.15 1.32 13.60
C HIS A 31 -0.66 1.57 13.89
N TYR A 32 0.23 0.90 13.17
CA TYR A 32 1.67 1.10 13.35
C TYR A 32 2.15 2.47 12.83
N LEU A 33 1.61 2.96 11.72
CA LEU A 33 1.95 4.28 11.20
C LEU A 33 1.59 5.40 12.18
N TYR A 34 0.44 5.31 12.84
CA TYR A 34 0.05 6.22 13.91
C TYR A 34 0.90 6.03 15.17
N LYS A 35 1.13 4.77 15.59
CA LYS A 35 1.95 4.45 16.78
C LYS A 35 3.36 5.02 16.69
N TYR A 36 4.01 4.91 15.53
CA TYR A 36 5.36 5.42 15.30
C TYR A 36 5.41 6.86 14.79
N LYS A 37 4.26 7.53 14.70
CA LYS A 37 4.18 8.95 14.29
C LYS A 37 4.91 9.17 12.97
N ALA A 38 4.61 8.32 11.97
CA ALA A 38 5.20 8.32 10.63
C ALA A 38 4.63 9.44 9.75
N TRP A 39 4.64 10.66 10.29
CA TRP A 39 4.17 11.90 9.69
C TRP A 39 5.32 12.88 9.50
N LYS A 40 5.05 14.02 8.86
CA LYS A 40 6.03 15.09 8.68
C LYS A 40 6.44 15.65 10.05
N LYS A 41 7.75 15.76 10.33
CA LYS A 41 8.22 16.25 11.64
C LYS A 41 8.16 17.78 11.77
N GLU A 42 8.16 18.50 10.65
CA GLU A 42 8.08 19.96 10.61
C GLU A 42 7.03 20.37 9.58
N SER A 43 6.05 21.19 9.97
CA SER A 43 5.04 21.72 9.05
C SER A 43 5.65 22.75 8.09
N GLY A 44 5.11 22.81 6.88
CA GLY A 44 5.49 23.83 5.91
C GLY A 44 6.68 23.50 5.02
N ASN A 45 6.93 24.36 4.03
CA ASN A 45 8.14 24.29 3.20
C ASN A 45 9.17 25.28 3.76
N LYS A 46 10.40 24.79 3.99
CA LYS A 46 11.53 25.62 4.42
C LYS A 46 11.98 26.59 3.33
N GLU A 47 11.72 26.24 2.07
CA GLU A 47 12.10 27.00 0.89
C GLU A 47 10.82 27.36 0.13
N GLY A 48 10.60 28.66 -0.07
CA GLY A 48 9.48 29.17 -0.86
C GLY A 48 9.84 29.22 -2.34
N LEU A 49 8.85 29.10 -3.22
CA LEU A 49 9.04 29.39 -4.65
C LEU A 49 9.33 30.89 -4.82
N GLY A 50 10.61 31.28 -4.77
CA GLY A 50 11.08 32.64 -5.06
C GLY A 50 11.60 33.46 -3.87
N ASP A 51 11.63 32.92 -2.65
CA ASP A 51 12.23 33.57 -1.49
C ASP A 51 12.75 32.53 -0.48
N ASP A 52 13.94 32.77 0.09
CA ASP A 52 14.57 31.94 1.11
C ASP A 52 13.86 32.07 2.48
N ASN A 53 12.93 33.02 2.62
CA ASN A 53 12.10 33.20 3.82
C ASN A 53 10.90 32.24 3.93
N GLY A 54 10.68 31.37 2.94
CA GLY A 54 9.60 30.39 2.95
C GLY A 54 8.19 31.01 2.88
N THR A 55 7.17 30.26 3.29
CA THR A 55 5.75 30.68 3.26
C THR A 55 5.14 30.73 4.66
N PRO A 56 5.38 31.77 5.46
CA PRO A 56 5.01 31.82 6.89
C PRO A 56 3.50 31.68 7.14
N ILE A 57 2.66 32.38 6.37
CA ILE A 57 1.19 32.30 6.49
C ILE A 57 0.66 30.91 6.13
N PHE A 58 1.23 30.28 5.10
CA PHE A 58 0.85 28.92 4.69
C PHE A 58 1.24 27.89 5.76
N ASN A 59 2.43 28.06 6.34
CA ASN A 59 2.95 27.19 7.39
C ASN A 59 2.14 27.31 8.68
N GLU A 60 1.68 28.51 9.04
CA GLU A 60 0.80 28.74 10.20
C GLU A 60 -0.57 28.11 10.00
N LEU A 61 -1.16 28.26 8.81
CA LEU A 61 -2.50 27.73 8.51
C LEU A 61 -2.53 26.19 8.39
N HIS A 62 -1.40 25.55 8.02
CA HIS A 62 -1.28 24.09 7.86
C HIS A 62 -0.43 23.43 8.96
N ALA A 63 -0.08 24.18 10.01
CA ALA A 63 0.79 23.72 11.09
C ALA A 63 0.29 22.45 11.78
N GLU A 64 -1.01 22.33 12.02
CA GLU A 64 -1.57 21.19 12.75
C GLU A 64 -1.91 20.00 11.83
N ALA A 65 -2.35 20.26 10.59
CA ALA A 65 -2.80 19.19 9.69
C ALA A 65 -1.64 18.35 9.14
N GLU A 66 -0.49 18.96 8.84
CA GLU A 66 0.66 18.25 8.24
C GLU A 66 1.38 17.33 9.24
N VAL A 67 1.22 17.57 10.54
CA VAL A 67 2.00 16.94 11.61
C VAL A 67 1.22 15.81 12.30
N ASN A 68 -0.06 15.63 11.98
CA ASN A 68 -0.92 14.59 12.59
C ASN A 68 -1.28 13.45 11.62
N THR A 69 -0.97 13.59 10.33
CA THR A 69 -1.40 12.63 9.30
C THR A 69 -0.23 11.78 8.80
N PRO A 70 -0.27 10.44 8.91
CA PRO A 70 0.82 9.60 8.44
C PRO A 70 0.96 9.66 6.91
N ARG A 71 2.19 9.79 6.40
CA ARG A 71 2.46 9.97 4.96
C ARG A 71 3.05 8.73 4.26
N MET A 72 3.23 7.64 4.99
CA MET A 72 3.78 6.37 4.48
C MET A 72 2.68 5.40 4.00
N GLY A 73 1.64 5.90 3.34
CA GLY A 73 0.53 5.08 2.85
C GLY A 73 0.95 3.98 1.87
N GLY A 74 2.02 4.21 1.10
CA GLY A 74 2.57 3.21 0.16
C GLY A 74 3.02 1.90 0.82
N VAL A 75 3.27 1.89 2.13
CA VAL A 75 3.58 0.66 2.89
C VAL A 75 2.43 -0.35 2.79
N VAL A 76 1.18 0.11 2.73
CA VAL A 76 0.01 -0.77 2.55
C VAL A 76 0.10 -1.56 1.25
N VAL A 77 0.59 -0.93 0.17
CA VAL A 77 0.74 -1.58 -1.13
C VAL A 77 1.82 -2.67 -1.07
N ILE A 78 3.00 -2.34 -0.53
CA ILE A 78 4.10 -3.31 -0.43
C ILE A 78 3.70 -4.51 0.44
N VAL A 79 3.15 -4.25 1.64
CA VAL A 79 2.69 -5.32 2.54
C VAL A 79 1.55 -6.11 1.91
N GLY A 80 0.62 -5.43 1.22
CA GLY A 80 -0.48 -6.08 0.51
C GLY A 80 -0.02 -7.02 -0.60
N VAL A 81 0.98 -6.61 -1.40
CA VAL A 81 1.57 -7.47 -2.44
C VAL A 81 2.23 -8.70 -1.80
N PHE A 82 3.07 -8.52 -0.79
CA PHE A 82 3.70 -9.65 -0.08
C PHE A 82 2.68 -10.59 0.54
N ALA A 83 1.65 -10.06 1.21
CA ALA A 83 0.59 -10.84 1.83
C ALA A 83 -0.20 -11.62 0.78
N THR A 84 -0.52 -10.99 -0.36
CA THR A 84 -1.25 -11.64 -1.46
C THR A 84 -0.42 -12.77 -2.08
N THR A 85 0.87 -12.54 -2.35
CA THR A 85 1.77 -13.58 -2.87
C THR A 85 1.92 -14.74 -1.90
N ALA A 86 2.10 -14.45 -0.61
CA ALA A 86 2.19 -15.47 0.44
C ALA A 86 0.89 -16.29 0.55
N LEU A 87 -0.27 -15.63 0.43
CA LEU A 87 -1.57 -16.30 0.43
C LEU A 87 -1.70 -17.28 -0.74
N PHE A 88 -1.40 -16.86 -1.98
CA PHE A 88 -1.44 -17.75 -3.12
C PHE A 88 -0.41 -18.88 -3.05
N TRP A 89 0.78 -18.59 -2.53
CA TRP A 89 1.81 -19.60 -2.30
C TRP A 89 1.34 -20.66 -1.28
N GLY A 90 0.76 -20.24 -0.15
CA GLY A 90 0.20 -21.15 0.85
C GLY A 90 -0.95 -22.00 0.30
N ILE A 91 -1.83 -21.41 -0.51
CA ILE A 91 -2.90 -22.14 -1.21
C ILE A 91 -2.30 -23.17 -2.18
N SER A 92 -1.28 -22.80 -2.96
CA SER A 92 -0.60 -23.72 -3.88
C SER A 92 -0.01 -24.92 -3.14
N TYR A 93 0.62 -24.67 -1.99
CA TYR A 93 1.21 -25.74 -1.18
C TYR A 93 0.14 -26.67 -0.59
N ALA A 94 -0.97 -26.11 -0.09
CA ALA A 94 -2.05 -26.90 0.50
C ALA A 94 -2.78 -27.78 -0.53
N ILE A 95 -2.91 -27.34 -1.78
CA ILE A 95 -3.62 -28.07 -2.84
C ILE A 95 -2.70 -29.07 -3.55
N THR A 96 -1.47 -28.66 -3.93
CA THR A 96 -0.58 -29.48 -4.77
C THR A 96 0.50 -30.23 -3.97
N GLY A 97 0.63 -29.99 -2.67
CA GLY A 97 1.67 -30.62 -1.83
C GLY A 97 3.09 -30.10 -2.09
N GLY A 98 3.24 -29.02 -2.85
CA GLY A 98 4.51 -28.40 -3.21
C GLY A 98 4.31 -27.09 -3.99
N PRO A 99 5.37 -26.29 -4.22
CA PRO A 99 5.31 -25.03 -4.95
C PRO A 99 5.16 -25.23 -6.48
N SER A 100 4.31 -26.17 -6.91
CA SER A 100 4.06 -26.47 -8.32
C SER A 100 2.60 -26.21 -8.68
N GLY A 101 2.38 -25.40 -9.71
CA GLY A 101 1.04 -25.11 -10.23
C GLY A 101 0.90 -23.70 -10.79
N LYS A 102 -0.11 -23.49 -11.65
CA LYS A 102 -0.43 -22.19 -12.30
C LYS A 102 -0.90 -21.10 -11.32
N ILE A 103 -0.96 -21.40 -10.02
CA ILE A 103 -1.47 -20.54 -8.94
C ILE A 103 -0.31 -20.09 -8.03
N ASN A 104 0.88 -20.67 -8.18
CA ASN A 104 2.06 -20.18 -7.50
C ASN A 104 2.54 -18.88 -8.19
N PHE A 105 2.57 -17.78 -7.45
CA PHE A 105 3.08 -16.48 -7.93
C PHE A 105 4.52 -16.19 -7.47
N LEU A 106 5.13 -17.11 -6.72
CA LEU A 106 6.47 -16.97 -6.16
C LEU A 106 7.53 -17.68 -7.02
N SER A 107 7.12 -18.55 -7.94
CA SER A 107 7.97 -19.34 -8.86
C SER A 107 7.45 -19.32 -10.29
#